data_AF-A0AAW2VFP1-F1
#
_entry.id   AF-A0AAW2VFP1-F1
#
_cell.length_a   1.000
_cell.length_b   1.000
_cell.length_c   1.000
_cell.angle_alpha   90.00
_cell.angle_beta   90.00
_cell.angle_gamma   90.00
#
_symmetry.space_group_name_H-M   'P 1'
#
loop_
_entity.id
_entity.type
_entity.pdbx_description
1 polymer ?
#
loop_
_entity_poly.entity_id
_entity_poly.type
_entity_poly.pdbx_seq_one_letter_code
_entity_poly.pdbx_strand_id
1 'polypeptide(L)'
;MGLFQEMISSGISPDEFSLSTILNAATGLGDIGQGKKVHGYLIKLGYEGDPFSLNALVDMYAKVGDLGDSLTVLNNIQEPDIVLGMLSLLVAYLMIIIRWP
;
A
#
# COMPACT_ATOMS: atom_id res chain seq x y z
N MET A 1 -15.56 -4.23 4.67
CA MET A 1 -14.60 -4.80 5.64
C MET A 1 -14.99 -6.20 6.13
N GLY A 2 -16.26 -6.51 6.38
CA GLY A 2 -16.69 -7.88 6.75
C GLY A 2 -16.30 -8.95 5.71
N LEU A 3 -16.38 -8.61 4.42
CA LEU A 3 -16.08 -9.53 3.32
C LEU A 3 -14.64 -10.04 3.30
N PHE A 4 -13.63 -9.19 3.59
CA PHE A 4 -12.24 -9.62 3.69
C PHE A 4 -12.06 -10.63 4.82
N GLN A 5 -12.58 -10.31 6.00
CA GLN A 5 -12.50 -11.18 7.16
C GLN A 5 -13.19 -12.53 6.91
N GLU A 6 -14.34 -12.51 6.24
CA GLU A 6 -15.12 -13.69 5.86
C GLU A 6 -14.40 -14.57 4.84
N MET A 7 -13.77 -13.97 3.83
CA MET A 7 -12.91 -14.68 2.87
C MET A 7 -11.77 -15.39 3.59
N ILE A 8 -11.04 -14.67 4.46
CA ILE A 8 -9.94 -15.25 5.24
C ILE A 8 -10.44 -16.37 6.17
N SER A 9 -11.56 -16.17 6.89
CA SER A 9 -12.10 -17.19 7.79
C SER A 9 -12.63 -18.43 7.07
N SER A 10 -13.05 -18.28 5.81
CA SER A 10 -13.51 -19.38 4.97
C SER A 10 -12.38 -20.09 4.22
N GLY A 11 -11.12 -19.68 4.45
CA GLY A 11 -9.96 -20.23 3.74
C GLY A 11 -9.86 -19.81 2.28
N ILE A 12 -10.64 -18.81 1.86
CA ILE A 12 -10.60 -18.27 0.50
C ILE A 12 -9.50 -17.22 0.45
N SER A 13 -8.47 -17.47 -0.36
CA SER A 13 -7.42 -16.50 -0.63
C SER A 13 -8.00 -15.37 -1.50
N PRO A 14 -8.00 -14.12 -1.03
CA PRO A 14 -8.32 -12.96 -1.85
C PRO A 14 -7.38 -12.90 -3.05
N ASP A 15 -7.95 -12.67 -4.22
CA ASP A 15 -7.17 -12.37 -5.42
C ASP A 15 -6.75 -10.89 -5.44
N GLU A 16 -5.93 -10.55 -6.42
CA GLU A 16 -5.36 -9.21 -6.62
C GLU A 16 -6.43 -8.11 -6.77
N PHE A 17 -7.55 -8.44 -7.44
CA PHE A 17 -8.70 -7.55 -7.59
C PHE A 17 -9.44 -7.34 -6.27
N SER A 18 -9.61 -8.41 -5.49
CA SER A 18 -10.21 -8.37 -4.15
C SER A 18 -9.37 -7.48 -3.24
N LEU A 19 -8.05 -7.68 -3.22
CA LEU A 19 -7.11 -6.90 -2.42
C LEU A 19 -7.13 -5.41 -2.80
N SER A 20 -7.12 -5.10 -4.10
CA SER A 20 -7.24 -3.74 -4.61
C SER A 20 -8.55 -3.07 -4.19
N THR A 21 -9.66 -3.81 -4.26
CA THR A 21 -10.98 -3.32 -3.85
C THR A 21 -11.05 -3.05 -2.35
N ILE A 22 -10.46 -3.94 -1.53
CA ILE A 22 -10.40 -3.79 -0.07
C ILE A 22 -9.51 -2.60 0.32
N LEU A 23 -8.36 -2.44 -0.32
CA LEU A 23 -7.46 -1.30 -0.09
C LEU A 23 -8.14 0.01 -0.48
N ASN A 24 -8.80 0.08 -1.63
CA ASN A 24 -9.52 1.28 -2.05
C ASN A 24 -10.68 1.62 -1.10
N ALA A 25 -11.40 0.60 -0.59
CA ALA A 25 -12.41 0.80 0.44
C ALA A 25 -11.81 1.28 1.77
N ALA A 26 -10.63 0.78 2.16
CA ALA A 26 -9.91 1.27 3.35
C ALA A 26 -9.51 2.74 3.17
N THR A 27 -9.01 3.09 1.99
CA THR A 27 -8.63 4.45 1.63
C THR A 27 -9.81 5.42 1.67
N GLY A 28 -10.94 5.07 1.04
CA GLY A 28 -12.14 5.91 1.01
C GLY A 28 -12.76 6.13 2.39
N LEU A 29 -12.53 5.19 3.33
CA LEU A 29 -12.96 5.30 4.71
C LEU A 29 -11.90 5.95 5.63
N GLY A 30 -10.70 6.22 5.13
CA GLY A 30 -9.57 6.69 5.94
C GLY A 30 -9.12 5.70 7.02
N ASP A 31 -9.38 4.41 6.83
CA ASP A 31 -9.12 3.35 7.83
C ASP A 31 -7.75 2.71 7.63
N ILE A 32 -6.69 3.38 8.11
CA ILE A 32 -5.30 2.87 8.12
C ILE A 32 -5.21 1.50 8.79
N GLY A 33 -5.97 1.28 9.87
CA GLY A 33 -5.92 0.05 10.63
C GLY A 33 -6.27 -1.17 9.78
N GLN A 34 -7.20 -1.02 8.84
CA GLN A 34 -7.59 -2.10 7.94
C GLN A 34 -6.56 -2.35 6.85
N GLY A 35 -6.04 -1.31 6.18
CA GLY A 35 -5.03 -1.59 5.16
C GLY A 35 -3.69 -2.03 5.76
N LYS A 36 -3.39 -1.77 7.04
CA LYS A 36 -2.30 -2.45 7.78
C LYS A 36 -2.53 -3.96 7.93
N LYS A 37 -3.77 -4.39 8.15
CA LYS A 37 -4.11 -5.84 8.18
C LYS A 37 -3.94 -6.48 6.80
N VAL A 38 -4.35 -5.78 5.74
CA VAL A 38 -4.15 -6.24 4.36
C VAL A 38 -2.66 -6.31 4.02
N HIS A 39 -1.88 -5.29 4.40
CA HIS A 39 -0.42 -5.28 4.25
C HIS A 39 0.22 -6.48 4.95
N GLY A 40 -0.12 -6.73 6.22
CA GLY A 40 0.38 -7.91 6.95
C GLY A 40 -0.06 -9.24 6.34
N TYR A 41 -1.22 -9.28 5.68
CA TYR A 41 -1.69 -10.45 4.96
C TYR A 41 -0.89 -10.69 3.67
N LEU A 42 -0.57 -9.64 2.90
CA LEU A 42 0.28 -9.71 1.71
C LEU A 42 1.69 -10.24 2.03
N ILE A 43 2.29 -9.75 3.12
CA ILE A 43 3.60 -10.25 3.60
C ILE A 43 3.53 -11.75 3.95
N LYS A 44 2.45 -12.19 4.60
CA LYS A 44 2.28 -13.62 4.94
C LYS A 44 2.16 -14.53 3.73
N LEU A 45 1.69 -13.98 2.60
CA LEU A 45 1.56 -14.70 1.34
C LEU A 45 2.82 -14.64 0.47
N GLY A 46 3.84 -13.86 0.84
CA GLY A 46 5.04 -13.68 0.03
C GLY A 46 4.88 -12.66 -1.10
N TYR A 47 3.86 -11.79 -1.05
CA TYR A 47 3.58 -10.77 -2.07
C TYR A 47 4.18 -9.40 -1.74
N GLU A 48 5.09 -9.31 -0.77
CA GLU A 48 5.76 -8.05 -0.39
C GLU A 48 6.59 -7.41 -1.50
N GLY A 49 6.98 -8.17 -2.53
CA GLY A 49 7.70 -7.68 -3.71
C GLY A 49 6.86 -7.56 -4.98
N ASP A 50 5.56 -7.89 -4.92
CA ASP A 50 4.68 -7.83 -6.09
C ASP A 50 4.36 -6.37 -6.45
N PRO A 51 4.69 -5.89 -7.68
CA PRO A 51 4.54 -4.49 -8.05
C PRO A 51 3.12 -3.95 -7.94
N PHE A 52 2.11 -4.79 -8.19
CA PHE A 52 0.71 -4.40 -8.09
C PHE A 52 0.28 -4.22 -6.64
N SER A 53 0.64 -5.18 -5.78
CA SER A 53 0.41 -5.13 -4.33
C SER A 53 1.09 -3.91 -3.70
N LEU A 54 2.33 -3.62 -4.10
CA LEU A 54 3.10 -2.45 -3.65
C LEU A 54 2.44 -1.13 -4.09
N ASN A 55 2.04 -1.02 -5.35
CA ASN A 55 1.41 0.19 -5.88
C ASN A 55 0.07 0.49 -5.17
N ALA A 56 -0.75 -0.53 -4.93
CA ALA A 56 -2.01 -0.39 -4.20
C ALA A 56 -1.80 0.00 -2.72
N LEU A 57 -0.76 -0.53 -2.07
CA LEU A 57 -0.38 -0.15 -0.71
C LEU A 57 0.13 1.28 -0.63
N VAL A 58 0.98 1.71 -1.56
CA VAL A 58 1.49 3.08 -1.63
C VAL A 58 0.34 4.07 -1.85
N ASP A 59 -0.57 3.80 -2.78
CA ASP A 59 -1.75 4.63 -3.03
C ASP A 59 -2.64 4.74 -1.78
N MET A 60 -2.86 3.63 -1.06
CA MET A 60 -3.59 3.63 0.20
C MET A 60 -2.89 4.51 1.25
N TYR A 61 -1.63 4.22 1.58
CA TYR A 61 -0.92 4.95 2.64
C TYR A 61 -0.79 6.45 2.31
N ALA A 62 -0.54 6.80 1.04
CA ALA A 62 -0.47 8.18 0.58
C ALA A 62 -1.81 8.92 0.74
N LYS A 63 -2.94 8.28 0.38
CA LYS A 63 -4.27 8.90 0.45
C LYS A 63 -4.82 9.00 1.86
N VAL A 64 -4.47 8.09 2.76
CA VAL A 64 -4.86 8.19 4.18
C VAL A 64 -3.87 9.04 5.01
N GLY A 65 -2.78 9.51 4.40
CA GLY A 65 -1.86 10.49 4.99
C GLY A 65 -0.74 9.92 5.84
N ASP A 66 -0.49 8.60 5.80
CA ASP A 66 0.62 7.95 6.49
C ASP A 66 1.86 7.89 5.57
N LEU A 67 2.51 9.05 5.43
CA LEU A 67 3.71 9.22 4.59
C LEU A 67 4.88 8.34 5.02
N GLY A 68 4.97 7.98 6.31
CA GLY A 68 6.06 7.16 6.84
C GLY A 68 5.99 5.72 6.33
N ASP A 69 4.83 5.09 6.47
CA ASP A 69 4.64 3.72 5.99
C ASP A 69 4.63 3.63 4.46
N SER A 70 4.15 4.68 3.77
CA SER A 70 4.25 4.79 2.30
C SER A 70 5.71 4.72 1.82
N LEU A 71 6.62 5.43 2.49
CA LEU A 71 8.06 5.42 2.20
C LEU A 71 8.72 4.06 2.49
N THR A 72 8.30 3.37 3.55
CA THR A 72 8.83 2.04 3.88
C THR A 72 8.44 1.01 2.83
N VAL A 73 7.18 1.01 2.39
CA VAL A 73 6.71 0.14 1.30
C VAL A 73 7.49 0.44 0.01
N LEU A 74 7.73 1.72 -0.28
CA LEU A 74 8.44 2.17 -1.47
C LEU A 74 9.93 1.79 -1.47
N ASN A 75 10.58 1.79 -0.31
CA ASN A 75 11.98 1.33 -0.16
C ASN A 75 12.15 -0.19 -0.27
N ASN A 76 11.08 -0.96 -0.10
CA ASN A 76 11.12 -2.43 -0.24
C ASN A 76 11.00 -2.90 -1.69
N ILE A 77 10.83 -1.99 -2.66
CA ILE A 77 10.73 -2.32 -4.07
C ILE A 77 12.14 -2.47 -4.66
N GLN A 78 12.51 -3.70 -5.00
CA GLN A 78 13.88 -4.04 -5.41
C GLN A 78 14.20 -3.70 -6.88
N GLU A 79 13.17 -3.48 -7.71
CA GLU A 79 13.28 -3.00 -9.09
C GLU A 79 12.20 -1.93 -9.38
N PRO A 80 12.53 -0.64 -9.37
CA PRO A 80 11.55 0.40 -9.64
C PRO A 80 11.21 0.45 -11.13
N ASP A 81 9.97 0.13 -11.46
CA ASP A 81 9.37 0.53 -12.73
C ASP A 81 9.36 2.07 -12.84
N ILE A 82 9.35 2.61 -14.06
CA ILE A 82 9.56 4.05 -14.37
C ILE A 82 8.65 4.96 -13.53
N VAL A 83 7.43 4.50 -13.25
CA VAL A 83 6.41 5.21 -12.47
C VAL A 83 6.82 5.36 -10.99
N LEU A 84 7.47 4.35 -10.41
CA LEU A 84 7.97 4.37 -9.03
C LEU A 84 9.20 5.26 -8.90
N GLY A 85 10.08 5.27 -9.90
CA GLY A 85 11.21 6.21 -9.94
C GLY A 85 10.74 7.67 -9.95
N MET A 86 9.65 7.98 -10.66
CA MET A 86 9.04 9.31 -10.65
C MET A 86 8.41 9.67 -9.30
N LEU A 87 7.78 8.70 -8.62
CA LEU A 87 7.22 8.91 -7.28
C LEU A 87 8.32 9.14 -6.23
N SER A 88 9.43 8.37 -6.28
CA SER A 88 10.62 8.61 -5.45
C SER A 88 11.19 10.02 -5.64
N LEU A 89 11.30 10.48 -6.89
CA LEU A 89 11.76 11.83 -7.21
C LEU A 89 10.80 12.91 -6.70
N LEU A 90 9.49 12.69 -6.82
CA LEU A 90 8.47 13.60 -6.31
C LEU A 90 8.53 13.70 -4.78
N VAL A 91 8.65 12.57 -4.08
CA VAL A 91 8.75 12.55 -2.61
C VAL A 91 10.05 13.20 -2.14
N ALA A 92 11.18 12.92 -2.80
CA ALA A 92 12.45 13.59 -2.52
C ALA A 92 12.38 15.11 -2.74
N TYR A 93 11.71 15.55 -3.81
CA TYR A 93 11.48 16.97 -4.10
C TYR A 93 10.60 17.64 -3.04
N LEU A 94 9.52 16.98 -2.60
CA LEU A 94 8.65 17.48 -1.53
C LEU A 94 9.39 17.54 -0.18
N MET A 95 10.27 16.59 0.12
CA MET A 95 11.13 16.64 1.32
C MET A 95 12.11 17.81 1.31
N ILE A 96 12.67 18.16 0.14
CA ILE A 96 13.59 19.30 -0.01
C ILE A 96 12.85 20.62 0.21
N ILE A 97 11.64 20.77 -0.34
CA ILE A 97 10.82 21.98 -0.18
C ILE A 97 10.36 22.17 1.27
N ILE A 98 9.92 21.10 1.95
CA ILE A 98 9.45 21.18 3.34
C ILE A 98 10.61 21.41 4.33
N ARG A 99 11.85 21.06 3.96
CA ARG A 99 13.05 21.21 4.81
C ARG A 99 13.70 22.60 4.72
N TRP A 100 13.31 23.45 3.77
CA TRP A 100 13.86 24.79 3.63
C TRP A 100 12.84 25.84 4.11
N PRO A 101 13.17 26.69 5.10
CA PRO A 101 12.29 27.80 5.50
C PRO A 101 12.26 28.93 4.47
#